data_AF-A0A359F7B9-F1
#
_entry.id   AF-A0A359F7B9-F1
#
_cell.length_a   1.000
_cell.length_b   1.000
_cell.length_c   1.000
_cell.angle_alpha   90.00
_cell.angle_beta   90.00
_cell.angle_gamma   90.00
#
_symmetry.space_group_name_H-M   'P 1'
#
loop_
_entity.id
_entity.type
_entity.pdbx_description
1 polymer ?
#
loop_
_entity_poly.entity_id
_entity_poly.type
_entity_poly.pdbx_seq_one_letter_code
_entity_poly.pdbx_strand_id
1 'polypeptide(L)'
;MGPNGLPDQLHKNLSTGWTNLFAIAVAPDGTPWVADNSAGDNPERIGRADRPASEAAALSTDGLTIAPSGLVALGSDRFGLCGYVSKQVEELNVREGRAERTGRVLADTCWTSVAALPDGRIVTATLDEIRVAVSAT
;
A
#
# COMPACT_ATOMS: atom_id res chain seq x y z
N MET A 1 -19.62 -12.29 3.62
CA MET A 1 -20.42 -12.47 2.40
C MET A 1 -19.70 -11.79 1.25
N GLY A 2 -19.16 -12.56 0.31
CA GLY A 2 -18.72 -12.06 -1.00
C GLY A 2 -19.68 -12.56 -2.09
N PRO A 3 -19.71 -11.94 -3.28
CA PRO A 3 -20.65 -12.32 -4.35
C PRO A 3 -20.47 -13.76 -4.86
N ASN A 4 -19.35 -14.41 -4.53
CA ASN A 4 -19.03 -15.81 -4.88
C ASN A 4 -18.84 -16.71 -3.64
N GLY A 5 -19.26 -16.26 -2.45
CA GLY A 5 -19.09 -17.01 -1.22
C GLY A 5 -20.09 -18.14 -1.08
N LEU A 6 -19.66 -19.31 -0.64
CA LEU A 6 -20.58 -20.36 -0.21
C LEU A 6 -21.45 -19.86 0.96
N PRO A 7 -22.67 -20.38 1.15
CA PRO A 7 -23.58 -19.94 2.21
C PRO A 7 -23.01 -20.04 3.62
N ASP A 8 -22.00 -20.90 3.81
CA ASP A 8 -21.30 -21.17 5.06
C ASP A 8 -19.98 -20.38 5.21
N GLN A 9 -19.71 -19.42 4.32
CA GLN A 9 -18.50 -18.61 4.40
C GLN A 9 -18.55 -17.67 5.63
N LEU A 10 -17.94 -18.13 6.72
CA LEU A 10 -17.73 -17.34 7.93
C LEU A 10 -16.61 -16.31 7.70
N HIS A 11 -16.81 -15.10 8.20
CA HIS A 11 -15.75 -14.10 8.23
C HIS A 11 -14.64 -14.56 9.18
N LYS A 12 -13.39 -14.39 8.77
CA LYS A 12 -12.22 -14.62 9.64
C LYS A 12 -11.54 -13.28 9.86
N ASN A 13 -11.40 -12.88 11.12
CA ASN A 13 -10.54 -11.76 11.48
C ASN A 13 -9.07 -12.19 11.29
N LEU A 14 -8.37 -11.56 10.36
CA LEU A 14 -6.96 -11.85 10.07
C LEU A 14 -6.01 -11.08 11.02
N SER A 15 -6.37 -9.86 11.39
CA SER A 15 -5.59 -8.99 12.28
C SER A 15 -6.45 -7.86 12.87
N THR A 16 -5.88 -7.11 13.83
CA THR A 16 -6.53 -5.99 14.54
C THR A 16 -5.55 -4.84 14.78
N GLY A 17 -6.06 -3.69 15.23
CA GLY A 17 -5.25 -2.52 15.63
C GLY A 17 -4.95 -1.52 14.51
N TRP A 18 -5.50 -1.75 13.32
CA TRP A 18 -5.41 -0.87 12.17
C TRP A 18 -6.37 0.32 12.27
N THR A 19 -6.01 1.44 11.65
CA THR A 19 -6.79 2.68 11.72
C THR A 19 -7.77 2.82 10.57
N ASN A 20 -7.25 2.81 9.34
CA ASN A 20 -7.98 3.13 8.12
C ASN A 20 -7.24 2.60 6.87
N LEU A 21 -7.66 1.40 6.44
CA LEU A 21 -6.94 0.55 5.49
C LEU A 21 -7.34 0.80 4.04
N PHE A 22 -6.85 1.86 3.43
CA PHE A 22 -7.12 2.16 2.01
C PHE A 22 -6.20 1.43 1.03
N ALA A 23 -4.99 1.05 1.46
CA ALA A 23 -3.94 0.59 0.56
C ALA A 23 -3.53 -0.86 0.90
N ILE A 24 -4.01 -1.83 0.13
CA ILE A 24 -3.78 -3.27 0.36
C ILE A 24 -3.13 -3.90 -0.87
N ALA A 25 -2.19 -4.81 -0.66
CA ALA A 25 -1.57 -5.60 -1.71
C ALA A 25 -1.33 -7.04 -1.27
N VAL A 26 -1.14 -7.95 -2.22
CA VAL A 26 -0.66 -9.32 -1.95
C VAL A 26 0.70 -9.46 -2.61
N ALA A 27 1.71 -9.81 -1.81
CA ALA A 27 3.06 -10.07 -2.30
C ALA A 27 3.10 -11.36 -3.13
N PRO A 28 4.14 -11.56 -3.97
CA PRO A 28 4.24 -12.77 -4.81
C PRO A 28 4.24 -14.10 -4.04
N ASP A 29 4.64 -14.09 -2.77
CA ASP A 29 4.59 -15.26 -1.88
C ASP A 29 3.21 -15.51 -1.25
N GLY A 30 2.20 -14.73 -1.63
CA GLY A 30 0.84 -14.80 -1.11
C GLY A 30 0.61 -14.03 0.19
N THR A 31 1.64 -13.38 0.75
CA THR A 31 1.51 -12.61 1.99
C THR A 31 0.69 -11.35 1.74
N PRO A 32 -0.40 -11.10 2.50
CA PRO A 32 -1.15 -9.86 2.40
C PRO A 32 -0.45 -8.74 3.16
N TRP A 33 -0.40 -7.56 2.56
CA TRP A 33 0.22 -6.34 3.08
C TRP A 33 -0.78 -5.20 3.07
N VAL A 34 -0.60 -4.29 4.02
CA VAL A 34 -1.44 -3.10 4.13
C VAL A 34 -0.59 -1.89 4.52
N ALA A 35 -0.86 -0.77 3.85
CA ALA A 35 -0.44 0.56 4.28
C ALA A 35 -1.65 1.27 4.92
N ASP A 36 -1.53 1.53 6.22
CA ASP A 36 -2.52 2.14 7.08
C ASP A 36 -2.32 3.65 7.07
N ASN A 37 -3.37 4.40 6.70
CA ASN A 37 -3.38 5.83 6.90
C ASN A 37 -3.88 6.15 8.31
N SER A 38 -3.42 7.26 8.87
CA SER A 38 -3.85 7.69 10.20
C SER A 38 -4.12 9.18 10.20
N ALA A 39 -5.21 9.58 10.84
CA ALA A 39 -5.51 10.98 11.12
C ALA A 39 -4.94 11.35 12.51
N GLY A 40 -4.37 12.56 12.62
CA GLY A 40 -3.80 13.06 13.89
C GLY A 40 -2.39 12.52 14.18
N ASP A 41 -2.08 12.29 15.45
CA ASP A 41 -0.71 12.01 15.92
C ASP A 41 -0.25 10.55 15.75
N ASN A 42 -1.12 9.68 15.27
CA ASN A 42 -0.78 8.27 15.06
C ASN A 42 0.09 8.13 13.79
N PRO A 43 1.15 7.32 13.83
CA PRO A 43 1.98 7.12 12.64
C PRO A 43 1.22 6.32 11.57
N GLU A 44 1.37 6.76 10.34
CA GLU A 44 1.06 5.94 9.16
C GLU A 44 2.03 4.77 9.10
N ARG A 45 1.52 3.60 8.74
CA ARG A 45 2.23 2.33 8.93
C ARG A 45 2.10 1.43 7.73
N ILE A 46 3.07 0.55 7.53
CA ILE A 46 2.98 -0.55 6.57
C ILE A 46 3.38 -1.85 7.25
N GLY A 47 2.59 -2.90 7.04
CA GLY A 47 2.85 -4.19 7.63
C GLY A 47 2.05 -5.29 6.98
N ARG A 48 2.31 -6.52 7.44
CA ARG A 48 1.54 -7.68 7.04
C ARG A 48 0.11 -7.59 7.56
N ALA A 49 -0.87 -7.74 6.70
CA ALA A 49 -2.28 -7.68 7.05
C ALA A 49 -2.77 -8.92 7.83
N ASP A 50 -1.96 -9.96 7.94
CA ASP A 50 -2.20 -11.15 8.77
C ASP A 50 -1.45 -11.11 10.11
N ARG A 51 -0.92 -9.93 10.49
CA ARG A 51 -0.25 -9.64 11.76
C ARG A 51 -0.88 -8.42 12.41
N PRO A 52 -0.83 -8.28 13.75
CA PRO A 52 -1.37 -7.12 14.43
C PRO A 52 -0.64 -5.84 14.01
N ALA A 53 -1.35 -4.71 13.97
CA ALA A 53 -0.80 -3.42 13.56
C ALA A 53 0.32 -2.90 14.47
N SER A 54 0.49 -3.48 15.66
CA SER A 54 1.61 -3.19 16.57
C SER A 54 2.95 -3.70 16.05
N GLU A 55 2.97 -4.63 15.09
CA GLU A 55 4.18 -5.13 14.42
C GLU A 55 4.52 -4.37 13.13
N ALA A 56 3.66 -3.43 12.71
CA ALA A 56 3.83 -2.69 11.46
C ALA A 56 4.93 -1.62 11.58
N ALA A 57 5.66 -1.42 10.48
CA ALA A 57 6.69 -0.40 10.38
C ALA A 57 6.06 0.98 10.17
N ALA A 58 6.62 2.03 10.77
CA ALA A 58 6.24 3.40 10.44
C ALA A 58 6.65 3.74 9.00
N LEU A 59 5.73 4.33 8.23
CA LEU A 59 6.00 4.80 6.86
C LEU A 59 6.75 6.12 6.80
N SER A 60 6.67 6.89 7.89
CA SER A 60 7.36 8.16 8.06
C SER A 60 7.79 8.30 9.53
N THR A 61 9.03 8.76 9.73
CA THR A 61 9.57 9.07 11.07
C THR A 61 9.74 10.57 11.31
N ASP A 62 9.55 11.40 10.28
CA ASP A 62 9.69 12.86 10.34
C ASP A 62 8.33 13.59 10.49
N GLY A 63 7.24 12.83 10.63
CA GLY A 63 5.89 13.37 10.77
C GLY A 63 5.23 13.78 9.45
N LEU A 64 5.88 13.57 8.30
CA LEU A 64 5.26 13.78 7.01
C LEU A 64 4.07 12.84 6.81
N THR A 65 2.89 13.41 6.59
CA THR A 65 1.69 12.69 6.17
C THR A 65 1.79 12.33 4.69
N ILE A 66 1.70 11.03 4.41
CA ILE A 66 1.64 10.46 3.06
C ILE A 66 0.18 10.35 2.60
N ALA A 67 -0.70 9.98 3.53
CA ALA A 67 -2.05 9.48 3.31
C ALA A 67 -2.07 8.35 2.28
N PRO A 68 -1.61 7.12 2.64
CA PRO A 68 -1.67 5.95 1.78
C PRO A 68 -3.05 5.76 1.15
N SER A 69 -3.11 5.75 -0.17
CA SER A 69 -4.35 5.51 -0.92
C SER A 69 -4.28 4.27 -1.82
N GLY A 70 -3.09 3.78 -2.14
CA GLY A 70 -2.91 2.54 -2.89
C GLY A 70 -1.57 1.89 -2.61
N LEU A 71 -1.51 0.57 -2.71
CA LEU A 71 -0.29 -0.22 -2.51
C LEU A 71 -0.18 -1.25 -3.63
N VAL A 72 1.03 -1.43 -4.17
CA VAL A 72 1.33 -2.50 -5.12
C VAL A 72 2.59 -3.25 -4.67
N ALA A 73 2.54 -4.58 -4.71
CA ALA A 73 3.72 -5.40 -4.48
C ALA A 73 4.57 -5.49 -5.75
N LEU A 74 5.85 -5.17 -5.62
CA LEU A 74 6.86 -5.26 -6.68
C LEU A 74 7.84 -6.43 -6.43
N GLY A 75 7.74 -7.05 -5.24
CA GLY A 75 8.52 -8.17 -4.73
C GLY A 75 7.97 -8.58 -3.36
N SER A 76 8.66 -9.49 -2.65
CA SER A 76 8.23 -9.94 -1.31
C SER A 76 8.33 -8.84 -0.24
N ASP A 77 9.26 -7.91 -0.40
CA ASP A 77 9.59 -6.84 0.55
C ASP A 77 9.72 -5.46 -0.13
N ARG A 78 9.26 -5.35 -1.38
CA ARG A 78 9.39 -4.14 -2.20
C ARG A 78 8.03 -3.73 -2.73
N PHE A 79 7.67 -2.47 -2.54
CA PHE A 79 6.32 -1.98 -2.84
C PHE A 79 6.35 -0.62 -3.52
N GLY A 80 5.32 -0.34 -4.31
CA GLY A 80 4.97 1.02 -4.72
C GLY A 80 3.82 1.51 -3.84
N LEU A 81 3.97 2.70 -3.26
CA LEU A 81 2.96 3.34 -2.43
C LEU A 81 2.44 4.59 -3.10
N CYS A 82 1.14 4.61 -3.37
CA CYS A 82 0.43 5.81 -3.79
C CYS A 82 0.17 6.69 -2.56
N GLY A 83 0.81 7.85 -2.50
CA GLY A 83 0.54 8.86 -1.49
C GLY A 83 -0.49 9.87 -1.99
N TYR A 84 -1.64 9.97 -1.32
CA TYR A 84 -2.68 10.94 -1.69
C TYR A 84 -2.17 12.39 -1.61
N VAL A 85 -1.27 12.69 -0.65
CA VAL A 85 -0.70 14.03 -0.47
C VAL A 85 0.33 14.35 -1.56
N SER A 86 1.29 13.46 -1.79
CA SER A 86 2.37 13.67 -2.78
C SER A 86 1.86 13.56 -4.22
N LYS A 87 0.76 12.83 -4.42
CA LYS A 87 0.21 12.42 -5.72
C LYS A 87 1.15 11.52 -6.52
N GLN A 88 2.10 10.87 -5.86
CA GLN A 88 3.13 10.05 -6.48
C GLN A 88 3.00 8.60 -6.04
N VAL A 89 3.56 7.71 -6.87
CA VAL A 89 3.89 6.34 -6.45
C VAL A 89 5.37 6.32 -6.11
N GLU A 90 5.69 6.21 -4.82
CA GLU A 90 7.07 6.09 -4.34
C GLU A 90 7.42 4.62 -4.10
N GLU A 91 8.63 4.22 -4.49
CA GLU A 91 9.13 2.87 -4.22
C GLU A 91 9.73 2.79 -2.80
N LEU A 92 9.31 1.76 -2.07
CA LEU A 92 9.75 1.49 -0.70
C LEU A 92 10.18 0.03 -0.52
N ASN A 93 11.11 -0.19 0.41
CA ASN A 93 11.46 -1.51 0.91
C ASN A 93 10.95 -1.67 2.35
N VAL A 94 10.44 -2.85 2.70
CA VAL A 94 10.07 -3.20 4.07
C VAL A 94 10.86 -4.41 4.54
N ARG A 95 11.83 -4.18 5.43
CA ARG A 95 12.71 -5.22 5.97
C ARG A 95 12.86 -5.04 7.47
N GLU A 96 12.87 -6.13 8.23
CA GLU A 96 13.19 -6.13 9.67
C GLU A 96 12.37 -5.10 10.48
N GLY A 97 11.08 -4.95 10.17
CA GLY A 97 10.18 -4.00 10.87
C GLY A 97 10.43 -2.52 10.54
N ARG A 98 11.20 -2.23 9.48
CA ARG A 98 11.44 -0.88 8.97
C ARG A 98 10.91 -0.74 7.56
N ALA A 99 10.35 0.44 7.26
CA ALA A 99 9.99 0.85 5.91
C ALA A 99 10.93 1.97 5.48
N GLU A 100 11.52 1.83 4.30
CA GLU A 100 12.50 2.76 3.75
C GLU A 100 12.08 3.19 2.35
N ARG A 101 11.88 4.49 2.14
CA ARG A 101 11.70 5.05 0.79
C ARG A 101 13.04 4.98 0.06
N THR A 102 13.02 4.47 -1.16
CA THR A 102 14.22 4.36 -2.01
C THR A 102 14.62 5.68 -2.68
N GLY A 103 13.73 6.68 -2.64
CA GLY A 103 13.84 7.93 -3.41
C GLY A 103 13.40 7.79 -4.87
N ARG A 104 13.08 6.57 -5.34
CA ARG A 104 12.59 6.35 -6.71
C ARG A 104 11.09 6.60 -6.78
N VAL A 105 10.71 7.49 -7.70
CA VAL A 105 9.31 7.75 -8.08
C VAL A 105 8.97 6.87 -9.28
N LEU A 106 7.99 5.99 -9.12
CA LEU A 106 7.53 5.07 -10.17
C LEU A 106 6.47 5.71 -11.07
N ALA A 107 5.72 6.67 -10.53
CA ALA A 107 4.73 7.47 -11.24
C ALA A 107 4.54 8.81 -10.52
N ASP A 108 4.37 9.89 -11.28
CA ASP A 108 4.16 11.25 -10.75
C ASP A 108 2.68 11.65 -10.62
N THR A 109 1.77 10.73 -10.97
CA THR A 109 0.33 10.94 -10.99
C THR A 109 -0.37 9.75 -10.37
N CYS A 110 -0.80 9.86 -9.11
CA CYS A 110 -1.59 8.85 -8.42
C CYS A 110 -2.39 9.48 -7.29
N TRP A 111 -3.71 9.32 -7.28
CA TRP A 111 -4.55 9.85 -6.19
C TRP A 111 -5.19 8.72 -5.40
N THR A 112 -5.73 7.72 -6.08
CA THR A 112 -6.66 6.77 -5.45
C THR A 112 -6.19 5.33 -5.49
N SER A 113 -5.36 4.94 -6.45
CA SER A 113 -4.93 3.55 -6.58
C SER A 113 -3.72 3.37 -7.48
N VAL A 114 -3.00 2.28 -7.26
CA VAL A 114 -1.85 1.85 -8.05
C VAL A 114 -1.89 0.34 -8.27
N ALA A 115 -1.48 -0.12 -9.45
CA ALA A 115 -1.31 -1.53 -9.79
C ALA A 115 -0.07 -1.74 -10.67
N ALA A 116 0.43 -2.97 -10.72
CA ALA A 116 1.50 -3.38 -11.62
C ALA A 116 0.93 -4.32 -12.68
N LEU A 117 1.32 -4.09 -13.94
CA LEU A 117 1.01 -4.98 -15.05
C LEU A 117 2.01 -6.14 -15.10
N PRO A 118 1.67 -7.26 -15.76
CA PRO A 118 2.58 -8.41 -15.88
C PRO A 118 3.93 -8.10 -16.55
N ASP A 119 3.99 -7.03 -17.36
CA ASP A 119 5.21 -6.55 -18.03
C ASP A 119 6.02 -5.56 -17.17
N GLY A 120 5.64 -5.34 -15.91
CA GLY A 120 6.32 -4.47 -14.97
C GLY A 120 5.95 -3.00 -15.07
N ARG A 121 5.08 -2.60 -16.01
CA ARG A 121 4.57 -1.22 -16.05
C ARG A 121 3.64 -0.94 -14.88
N ILE A 122 3.64 0.30 -14.43
CA ILE A 122 2.75 0.77 -13.36
C ILE A 122 1.50 1.41 -13.97
N VAL A 123 0.36 1.17 -13.35
CA VAL A 123 -0.92 1.81 -13.67
C VAL A 123 -1.38 2.55 -12.43
N THR A 124 -1.83 3.78 -12.61
CA THR A 124 -2.33 4.62 -11.53
C THR A 124 -3.72 5.13 -11.83
N ALA A 125 -4.46 5.46 -10.77
CA ALA A 125 -5.77 6.08 -10.85
C ALA A 125 -5.75 7.46 -10.18
N THR A 126 -6.40 8.43 -10.82
CA THR A 126 -6.76 9.72 -10.21
C THR A 126 -8.21 9.64 -9.71
N LEU A 127 -8.91 10.78 -9.60
CA LEU A 127 -10.35 10.82 -9.34
C LEU A 127 -11.19 10.54 -10.59
N ASP A 128 -10.63 10.74 -11.78
CA ASP A 128 -11.37 10.82 -13.04
C ASP A 128 -10.76 9.97 -14.17
N GLU A 129 -9.58 9.38 -13.97
CA GLU A 129 -8.88 8.63 -15.01
C GLU A 129 -8.00 7.51 -14.45
N ILE A 130 -7.68 6.57 -15.33
CA ILE A 130 -6.69 5.52 -15.14
C ILE A 130 -5.63 5.67 -16.23
N ARG A 131 -4.35 5.68 -15.85
CA ARG A 131 -3.23 5.86 -16.77
C ARG A 131 -2.16 4.81 -16.55
N VAL A 132 -1.54 4.38 -17.64
CA VAL A 132 -0.25 3.67 -17.55
C VAL A 132 0.82 4.74 -17.27
N ALA A 133 1.55 4.59 -16.16
CA ALA A 133 2.64 5.47 -15.84
C ALA A 133 3.75 5.32 -16.89
N VAL A 134 4.19 6.45 -17.42
CA VAL A 134 5.43 6.52 -18.18
C VAL A 134 6.53 6.67 -17.15
N SER A 135 7.56 5.82 -17.15
CA SER A 135 8.61 5.88 -16.15
C SER A 135 9.18 7.30 -16.04
N ALA A 136 9.20 7.85 -14.83
CA ALA A 136 9.93 9.09 -14.55
C ALA A 136 11.43 8.82 -14.79
N THR A 137 12.01 9.51 -15.76
CA THR A 137 13.46 9.52 -16.02
C THR A 137 14.21 10.30 -14.97
#